data_AF-A0A6N8SHL6-F1
#
_entry.id   AF-A0A6N8SHL6-F1
#
_cell.length_a   1.000
_cell.length_b   1.000
_cell.length_c   1.000
_cell.angle_alpha   90.00
_cell.angle_beta   90.00
_cell.angle_gamma   90.00
#
_symmetry.space_group_name_H-M   'P 1'
#
loop_
_entity.id
_entity.type
_entity.pdbx_description
1 polymer ?
#
loop_
_entity_poly.entity_id
_entity_poly.type
_entity_poly.pdbx_seq_one_letter_code
_entity_poly.pdbx_strand_id
1 'polypeptide(L)'
;MNSRIAILAGLTLALAGCTTVAVASNPLQARWNGKTAGSFFAAYGPPISDIDGPGGTTLYKWRGGFSKGRSCTVELTVNEAYKIDNIRAIGDRVDPKGGPTHCEKALDAAK
;
A
#
# COMPACT_ATOMS: atom_id res chain seq x y z
N MET A 1 13.48 53.53 32.04
CA MET A 1 12.73 52.36 32.52
C MET A 1 11.46 52.22 31.69
N ASN A 2 11.04 51.09 31.12
CA ASN A 2 11.64 49.82 30.75
C ASN A 2 10.60 49.19 29.80
N SER A 3 10.98 48.96 28.55
CA SER A 3 10.16 48.37 27.48
C SER A 3 9.84 46.92 27.79
N ARG A 4 8.55 46.49 27.79
CA ARG A 4 8.13 45.08 27.54
C ARG A 4 6.69 45.01 26.97
N ILE A 5 6.50 45.51 25.76
CA ILE A 5 5.48 44.95 24.86
C ILE A 5 6.25 43.96 23.99
N ALA A 6 6.11 42.65 24.25
CA ALA A 6 6.76 41.63 23.43
C ALA A 6 5.89 40.37 23.32
N ILE A 7 5.10 40.36 22.25
CA ILE A 7 4.91 39.23 21.33
C ILE A 7 4.36 37.94 21.96
N LEU A 8 3.03 37.84 22.01
CA LEU A 8 2.31 36.56 21.93
C LEU A 8 2.09 36.23 20.45
N ALA A 9 3.03 35.55 19.81
CA ALA A 9 2.81 34.90 18.52
C ALA A 9 3.65 33.63 18.47
N GLY A 10 2.99 32.47 18.47
CA GLY A 10 3.69 31.20 18.39
C GLY A 10 2.84 29.97 18.69
N LEU A 11 1.57 29.93 18.26
CA LEU A 11 0.88 28.64 18.10
C LEU A 11 1.28 28.07 16.75
N THR A 12 2.37 27.29 16.74
CA THR A 12 2.72 26.45 15.60
C THR A 12 1.65 25.38 15.46
N LEU A 13 0.84 25.48 14.39
CA LEU A 13 -0.02 24.40 13.91
C LEU A 13 0.88 23.23 13.49
N ALA A 14 1.11 22.29 14.41
CA ALA A 14 1.52 20.96 14.04
C ALA A 14 0.30 20.32 13.35
N LEU A 15 0.27 20.35 12.01
CA LEU A 15 -0.59 19.43 11.27
C LEU A 15 -0.06 18.03 11.56
N ALA A 16 -0.61 17.40 12.60
CA ALA A 16 -0.57 15.95 12.73
C ALA A 16 -1.30 15.39 11.51
N GLY A 17 -0.55 15.02 10.48
CA GLY A 17 -1.08 14.29 9.34
C GLY A 17 -1.59 12.95 9.84
N CYS A 18 -2.87 12.88 10.18
CA CYS A 18 -3.57 11.61 10.31
C CYS A 18 -3.56 10.97 8.92
N THR A 19 -2.59 10.10 8.67
CA THR A 19 -2.65 9.23 7.50
C THR A 19 -3.73 8.20 7.78
N THR A 20 -4.84 8.28 7.05
CA THR A 20 -5.90 7.28 7.11
C THR A 20 -5.35 5.97 6.55
N VAL A 21 -4.80 5.12 7.41
CA VAL A 21 -4.42 3.76 7.02
C VAL A 21 -5.72 2.99 6.82
N ALA A 22 -5.94 2.51 5.60
CA ALA A 22 -7.06 1.62 5.32
C ALA A 22 -6.95 0.37 6.20
N VAL A 23 -7.99 0.10 7.00
CA VAL A 23 -8.04 -1.11 7.83
C VAL A 23 -7.97 -2.33 6.92
N ALA A 24 -7.04 -3.23 7.22
CA ALA A 24 -6.89 -4.47 6.47
C ALA A 24 -8.16 -5.32 6.62
N SER A 25 -8.77 -5.64 5.48
CA SER A 25 -9.97 -6.46 5.34
C SER A 25 -9.67 -7.87 4.83
N ASN A 26 -8.44 -8.12 4.38
CA ASN A 26 -8.00 -9.42 3.87
C ASN A 26 -6.51 -9.70 4.20
N PRO A 27 -6.06 -10.96 4.12
CA PRO A 27 -4.67 -11.35 4.38
C PRO A 27 -3.61 -10.58 3.58
N LEU A 28 -3.87 -10.24 2.31
CA LEU A 28 -2.93 -9.45 1.50
C LEU A 28 -2.72 -8.06 2.10
N GLN A 29 -3.81 -7.37 2.43
CA GLN A 29 -3.76 -6.06 3.08
C GLN A 29 -3.07 -6.13 4.43
N ALA A 30 -3.39 -7.15 5.24
CA ALA A 30 -2.76 -7.33 6.56
C ALA A 30 -1.24 -7.51 6.45
N ARG A 31 -0.78 -8.17 5.39
CA ARG A 31 0.63 -8.42 5.13
C ARG A 31 1.36 -7.20 4.56
N TRP A 32 0.73 -6.45 3.65
CA TRP A 32 1.44 -5.46 2.83
C TRP A 32 1.16 -3.99 3.19
N ASN A 33 0.00 -3.67 3.77
CA ASN A 33 -0.31 -2.28 4.12
C ASN A 33 0.74 -1.74 5.12
N GLY A 34 1.23 -0.54 4.86
CA GLY A 34 2.29 0.13 5.63
C GLY A 34 3.73 -0.27 5.28
N LYS A 35 3.94 -1.36 4.53
CA LYS A 35 5.28 -1.73 4.00
C LYS A 35 5.63 -0.86 2.79
N THR A 36 6.92 -0.81 2.44
CA THR A 36 7.36 -0.05 1.27
C THR A 36 7.04 -0.81 -0.01
N ALA A 37 6.62 -0.10 -1.05
CA ALA A 37 6.41 -0.68 -2.37
C ALA A 37 7.72 -1.27 -2.93
N GLY A 38 8.86 -0.66 -2.60
CA GLY A 38 10.18 -1.17 -2.95
C GLY A 38 10.45 -2.58 -2.42
N SER A 39 10.04 -2.89 -1.19
CA SER A 39 10.20 -4.25 -0.64
C SER A 39 9.37 -5.28 -1.40
N PHE A 40 8.18 -4.89 -1.86
CA PHE A 40 7.33 -5.73 -2.69
C PHE A 40 7.98 -5.97 -4.06
N PHE A 41 8.38 -4.91 -4.77
CA PHE A 41 8.96 -5.05 -6.11
C PHE A 41 10.34 -5.70 -6.10
N ALA A 42 11.12 -5.56 -5.03
CA ALA A 42 12.36 -6.30 -4.86
C ALA A 42 12.13 -7.82 -4.74
N ALA A 43 11.06 -8.23 -4.06
CA ALA A 43 10.72 -9.64 -3.87
C ALA A 43 10.03 -10.28 -5.10
N TYR A 44 9.20 -9.51 -5.80
CA TYR A 44 8.31 -10.05 -6.84
C TYR A 44 8.54 -9.51 -8.25
N GLY A 45 9.50 -8.60 -8.42
CA GLY A 45 9.80 -7.95 -9.68
C GLY A 45 9.01 -6.65 -9.91
N PRO A 46 9.32 -5.92 -11.01
CA PRO A 46 8.79 -4.59 -11.27
C PRO A 46 7.28 -4.59 -11.56
N PRO A 47 6.60 -3.44 -11.40
CA PRO A 47 5.22 -3.27 -11.84
C PRO A 47 5.12 -3.35 -13.38
N ILE A 48 3.95 -3.72 -13.88
CA ILE A 48 3.60 -3.65 -15.31
C ILE A 48 3.28 -2.21 -15.72
N SER A 49 2.67 -1.46 -14.81
CA SER A 49 2.31 -0.07 -15.05
C SER A 49 2.19 0.69 -13.73
N ASP A 50 2.37 1.98 -13.84
CA ASP A 50 2.14 2.99 -12.82
C ASP A 50 1.30 4.11 -13.41
N ILE A 51 0.30 4.56 -12.66
CA ILE A 51 -0.54 5.71 -13.04
C ILE A 51 -0.78 6.57 -11.81
N ASP A 52 -1.00 7.86 -12.03
CA ASP A 52 -1.36 8.78 -10.96
C ASP A 52 -2.72 8.41 -10.36
N GLY A 53 -2.73 8.28 -9.04
CA GLY A 53 -3.91 8.08 -8.22
C GLY A 53 -4.38 9.39 -7.57
N PRO A 54 -5.55 9.39 -6.95
CA PRO A 54 -6.04 10.54 -6.19
C PRO A 54 -5.14 10.83 -4.98
N GLY A 55 -5.05 12.11 -4.60
CA GLY A 55 -4.39 12.53 -3.35
C GLY A 55 -2.89 12.25 -3.29
N GLY A 56 -2.17 12.38 -4.41
CA GLY A 56 -0.71 12.18 -4.46
C GLY A 56 -0.27 10.71 -4.38
N THR A 57 -1.21 9.77 -4.52
CA THR A 57 -0.89 8.35 -4.58
C THR A 57 -0.51 7.92 -6.00
N THR A 58 0.21 6.81 -6.11
CA THR A 58 0.46 6.11 -7.37
C THR A 58 -0.22 4.75 -7.31
N LEU A 59 -0.94 4.41 -8.38
CA LEU A 59 -1.55 3.10 -8.54
C LEU A 59 -0.62 2.23 -9.40
N TYR A 60 0.02 1.26 -8.75
CA TYR A 60 0.88 0.29 -9.43
C TYR A 60 0.09 -0.97 -9.75
N LYS A 61 0.20 -1.46 -10.99
CA LYS A 61 -0.31 -2.77 -11.38
C LYS A 61 0.83 -3.75 -11.46
N TRP A 62 0.73 -4.87 -10.78
CA TRP A 62 1.69 -5.97 -10.84
C TRP A 62 1.02 -7.27 -11.26
N ARG A 63 1.76 -8.13 -11.96
CA ARG A 63 1.33 -9.47 -12.31
C ARG A 63 2.47 -10.46 -12.14
N GLY A 64 2.17 -11.56 -11.49
CA GLY A 64 3.10 -12.67 -11.30
C GLY A 64 2.42 -13.87 -10.67
N GLY A 65 3.17 -14.66 -9.90
CA GLY A 65 2.63 -15.88 -9.28
C GLY A 65 2.09 -16.85 -10.33
N PHE A 66 2.78 -16.98 -11.46
CA PHE A 66 2.35 -17.83 -12.56
C PHE A 66 2.40 -19.30 -12.15
N SER A 67 1.25 -19.98 -12.11
CA SER A 67 1.18 -21.41 -11.79
C SER A 67 -0.02 -22.08 -12.44
N LYS A 68 0.23 -23.17 -13.16
CA LYS A 68 -0.80 -23.98 -13.84
C LYS A 68 -1.77 -23.14 -14.68
N GLY A 69 -1.23 -22.22 -15.49
CA GLY A 69 -2.03 -21.33 -16.35
C GLY A 69 -2.77 -20.20 -15.63
N ARG A 70 -2.57 -20.02 -14.32
CA ARG A 70 -3.13 -18.91 -13.54
C ARG A 70 -2.04 -17.89 -13.24
N SER A 71 -2.42 -16.63 -13.19
CA SER A 71 -1.56 -15.52 -12.75
C SER A 71 -2.28 -14.73 -11.68
N CYS A 72 -1.55 -14.27 -10.68
CA CYS A 72 -2.02 -13.26 -9.76
C CYS A 72 -1.80 -11.88 -10.39
N THR A 73 -2.83 -11.05 -10.43
CA THR A 73 -2.70 -9.61 -10.74
C THR A 73 -3.13 -8.85 -9.51
N VAL A 74 -2.34 -7.87 -9.08
CA VAL A 74 -2.72 -6.97 -7.98
C VAL A 74 -2.55 -5.52 -8.39
N GLU A 75 -3.34 -4.67 -7.75
CA GLU A 75 -3.16 -3.23 -7.75
C GLU A 75 -2.69 -2.80 -6.36
N LEU A 76 -1.62 -2.02 -6.32
CA LEU A 76 -1.10 -1.40 -5.11
C LEU A 76 -1.39 0.11 -5.18
N THR A 77 -2.02 0.64 -4.15
CA THR A 77 -2.08 2.09 -3.92
C THR A 77 -0.91 2.46 -3.02
N VAL A 78 -0.03 3.32 -3.53
CA VAL A 78 1.21 3.69 -2.86
C VAL A 78 1.22 5.20 -2.64
N ASN A 79 1.51 5.64 -1.42
CA ASN A 79 1.57 7.07 -1.10
C ASN A 79 2.91 7.71 -1.47
N GLU A 80 2.99 9.03 -1.27
CA GLU A 80 4.19 9.85 -1.53
C GLU A 80 5.43 9.39 -0.73
N ALA A 81 5.23 8.73 0.42
CA ALA A 81 6.31 8.12 1.21
C ALA A 81 6.71 6.72 0.70
N TYR A 82 6.23 6.34 -0.49
CA TYR A 82 6.46 5.05 -1.14
C TYR A 82 6.02 3.84 -0.30
N LYS A 83 5.02 4.03 0.57
CA LYS A 83 4.38 2.98 1.36
C LYS A 83 3.08 2.54 0.72
N ILE A 84 2.78 1.25 0.83
CA ILE A 84 1.55 0.64 0.34
C ILE A 84 0.43 1.02 1.31
N ASP A 85 -0.51 1.84 0.87
CA ASP A 85 -1.73 2.14 1.61
C ASP A 85 -2.76 1.03 1.46
N ASN A 86 -2.78 0.40 0.28
CA ASN A 86 -3.71 -0.68 -0.04
C ASN A 86 -3.15 -1.62 -1.10
N ILE A 87 -3.49 -2.91 -0.99
CA ILE A 87 -3.27 -3.91 -2.03
C ILE A 87 -4.58 -4.64 -2.33
N ARG A 88 -4.90 -4.81 -3.62
CA ARG A 88 -6.11 -5.52 -4.07
C ARG A 88 -5.79 -6.50 -5.18
N ALA A 89 -6.21 -7.75 -5.03
CA ALA A 89 -6.16 -8.72 -6.11
C ALA A 89 -7.22 -8.42 -7.17
N ILE A 90 -6.82 -8.36 -8.45
CA ILE A 90 -7.69 -8.15 -9.60
C ILE A 90 -7.96 -9.50 -10.24
N GLY A 91 -9.23 -9.92 -10.24
CA GLY A 91 -9.67 -11.15 -10.94
C GLY A 91 -9.22 -12.45 -10.27
N ASP A 92 -8.88 -12.40 -8.99
CA ASP A 92 -8.56 -13.60 -8.23
C ASP A 92 -9.85 -14.35 -7.84
N ARG A 93 -9.77 -15.69 -7.83
CA ARG A 93 -10.88 -16.54 -7.45
C ARG A 93 -10.68 -17.01 -6.01
N VAL A 94 -11.73 -16.86 -5.21
CA VAL A 94 -11.79 -17.45 -3.88
C VAL A 94 -11.70 -18.97 -3.99
N ASP A 95 -10.99 -19.59 -3.04
CA ASP A 95 -10.90 -21.04 -2.99
C ASP A 95 -12.29 -21.61 -2.64
N PRO A 96 -12.84 -22.55 -3.41
CA PRO A 96 -14.17 -23.13 -3.15
C PRO A 96 -14.32 -23.78 -1.78
N LYS A 97 -13.20 -24.11 -1.12
CA LYS A 97 -13.17 -24.72 0.23
C LYS A 97 -12.89 -23.69 1.33
N GLY A 98 -12.92 -22.40 1.03
CA GLY A 98 -12.65 -21.32 2.00
C GLY A 98 -11.17 -21.15 2.36
N GLY A 99 -10.25 -21.73 1.58
CA GLY A 99 -8.81 -21.53 1.71
C GLY A 99 -8.28 -20.25 1.07
N PRO A 100 -6.96 -19.98 1.18
CA PRO A 100 -6.38 -18.77 0.62
C PRO A 100 -6.49 -18.74 -0.91
N THR A 101 -6.69 -17.54 -1.43
CA THR A 101 -6.80 -17.28 -2.86
C THR A 101 -5.48 -17.58 -3.59
N HIS A 102 -5.50 -17.57 -4.92
CA HIS A 102 -4.27 -17.81 -5.68
C HIS A 102 -3.24 -16.70 -5.45
N CYS A 103 -3.68 -15.44 -5.38
CA CYS A 103 -2.80 -14.33 -5.05
C CYS A 103 -2.25 -14.41 -3.65
N GLU A 104 -3.05 -14.80 -2.66
CA GLU A 104 -2.56 -14.99 -1.29
C GLU A 104 -1.46 -16.03 -1.27
N LYS A 105 -1.66 -17.20 -1.90
CA LYS A 105 -0.62 -18.24 -1.98
C LYS A 105 0.65 -17.74 -2.69
N ALA A 106 0.50 -16.99 -3.79
CA ALA A 106 1.63 -16.47 -4.56
C ALA A 106 2.42 -15.39 -3.81
N LEU A 107 1.72 -14.51 -3.10
CA LEU A 107 2.29 -13.39 -2.35
C LEU A 107 2.61 -13.75 -0.90
N ASP A 108 2.27 -14.95 -0.45
CA ASP A 108 2.72 -15.49 0.83
C ASP A 108 4.09 -16.18 0.70
N ALA A 109 4.41 -16.69 -0.49
CA ALA A 109 5.57 -17.54 -0.76
C ALA A 109 6.95 -16.86 -0.72
N ALA A 110 7.03 -15.52 -0.74
CA ALA A 110 8.32 -14.85 -0.53
C ALA A 110 8.55 -14.72 0.98
N LYS A 111 9.56 -15.41 1.51
CA LYS A 111 9.99 -15.30 2.90
C LYS A 111 11.41 -14.78 2.95
#